data_AF-A0A954ZYB2-F1
#
_entry.id   AF-A0A954ZYB2-F1
#
_cell.length_a   1.000
_cell.length_b   1.000
_cell.length_c   1.000
_cell.angle_alpha   90.00
_cell.angle_beta   90.00
_cell.angle_gamma   90.00
#
_symmetry.space_group_name_H-M   'P 1'
#
loop_
_entity.id
_entity.type
_entity.pdbx_description
1 polymer ?
#
loop_
_entity_poly.entity_id
_entity_poly.type
_entity_poly.pdbx_seq_one_letter_code
_entity_poly.pdbx_strand_id
1 'polypeptide(L)'
;MGDAFQNITSNSDSFIMFLIFVVGGGVGGIVALTAIVLGTRQNVRIAHEQEMSRREIAAYIAEGSMSPEDGERLLNAGKSAKKC
;
A
#
# COMPACT_ATOMS: atom_id res chain seq x y z
N MET A 1 -12.55 -10.33 30.46
CA MET A 1 -12.28 -9.25 29.47
C MET A 1 -12.98 -7.93 29.81
N GLY A 2 -13.92 -7.86 30.76
CA GLY A 2 -14.51 -6.57 31.21
C GLY A 2 -13.71 -5.92 32.36
N ASP A 3 -12.99 -6.76 33.07
CA ASP A 3 -12.12 -6.53 34.23
C ASP A 3 -10.87 -5.70 33.88
N ALA A 4 -10.26 -5.92 32.72
CA ALA A 4 -9.18 -5.05 32.22
C ALA A 4 -9.68 -3.64 31.84
N PHE A 5 -10.87 -3.56 31.24
CA PHE A 5 -11.49 -2.29 30.82
C PHE A 5 -11.94 -1.44 32.01
N GLN A 6 -12.51 -2.08 33.04
CA GLN A 6 -12.87 -1.40 34.29
C GLN A 6 -11.64 -0.96 35.09
N ASN A 7 -10.53 -1.71 35.07
CA ASN A 7 -9.29 -1.30 35.72
C ASN A 7 -8.66 -0.04 35.07
N ILE A 8 -8.79 0.11 33.74
CA ILE A 8 -8.33 1.31 33.01
C ILE A 8 -9.21 2.53 33.33
N THR A 9 -10.50 2.32 33.62
CA THR A 9 -11.46 3.41 33.89
C THR A 9 -11.52 3.79 35.39
N SER A 10 -11.20 2.86 36.29
CA SER A 10 -11.28 3.06 37.74
C SER A 10 -10.10 3.82 38.35
N ASN A 11 -8.98 3.97 37.64
CA ASN A 11 -7.81 4.69 38.11
C ASN A 11 -7.64 6.00 37.32
N SER A 12 -7.86 7.14 37.99
CA SER A 12 -7.80 8.48 37.39
C SER A 12 -6.45 8.78 36.74
N ASP A 13 -5.34 8.31 37.31
CA ASP A 13 -3.98 8.50 36.76
C ASP A 13 -3.75 7.69 35.48
N SER A 14 -4.29 6.46 35.41
CA SER A 14 -4.23 5.61 34.23
C SER A 14 -5.10 6.15 33.09
N PHE A 15 -6.24 6.76 33.41
CA PHE A 15 -7.13 7.37 32.43
C PHE A 15 -6.53 8.64 31.81
N ILE A 16 -5.86 9.47 32.62
CA ILE A 16 -5.10 10.64 32.15
C ILE A 16 -3.93 10.21 31.25
N MET A 17 -3.18 9.17 31.63
CA MET A 17 -2.12 8.59 30.79
C MET A 17 -2.67 8.02 29.49
N PHE A 18 -3.83 7.36 29.52
CA PHE A 18 -4.51 6.86 28.32
C PHE A 18 -4.92 8.00 27.38
N LEU A 19 -5.49 9.09 27.89
CA LEU A 19 -5.82 10.27 27.07
C LEU A 19 -4.58 10.98 26.53
N ILE A 20 -3.49 11.08 27.28
CA ILE A 20 -2.21 11.62 26.79
C ILE A 20 -1.62 10.72 25.69
N PHE A 21 -1.74 9.39 25.80
CA PHE A 21 -1.24 8.44 24.81
C PHE A 21 -2.07 8.44 23.51
N VAL A 22 -3.39 8.63 23.64
CA VAL A 22 -4.35 8.65 22.52
C VAL A 22 -4.41 10.03 21.84
N VAL A 23 -4.36 11.13 22.60
CA VAL A 23 -4.51 12.52 22.10
C VAL A 23 -3.16 13.23 21.92
N GLY A 24 -2.13 12.88 22.71
CA GLY A 24 -0.85 13.60 22.77
C GLY A 24 0.27 13.09 21.87
N GLY A 25 0.12 11.94 21.19
CA GLY A 25 1.08 11.50 20.15
C GLY A 25 1.58 10.06 20.18
N GLY A 26 1.04 9.17 21.03
CA GLY A 26 1.41 7.76 21.04
C GLY A 26 0.80 6.98 19.86
N VAL A 27 -0.54 6.92 19.80
CA VAL A 27 -1.26 6.20 18.74
C VAL A 27 -1.18 6.95 17.40
N GLY A 28 -1.28 8.28 17.42
CA GLY A 28 -1.21 9.11 16.21
C GLY A 28 0.11 8.99 15.46
N GLY A 29 1.24 8.89 16.18
CA GLY A 29 2.56 8.71 15.57
C GLY A 29 2.72 7.37 14.86
N ILE A 30 2.23 6.28 15.47
CA ILE A 30 2.26 4.94 14.87
C ILE A 30 1.37 4.88 13.63
N VAL A 31 0.17 5.49 13.69
CA VAL A 31 -0.75 5.56 12.54
C VAL A 31 -0.15 6.40 11.41
N ALA A 32 0.46 7.55 11.70
CA ALA A 32 1.11 8.40 10.71
C ALA A 32 2.29 7.70 10.03
N LEU A 33 3.17 7.05 10.80
CA LEU A 33 4.30 6.28 10.26
C LEU A 33 3.82 5.13 9.37
N THR A 34 2.77 4.42 9.81
CA THR A 34 2.20 3.30 9.04
C THR A 34 1.58 3.80 7.72
N ALA A 35 0.87 4.94 7.76
CA ALA A 35 0.27 5.54 6.55
C ALA A 35 1.33 5.96 5.51
N ILE A 36 2.45 6.55 5.96
CA ILE A 36 3.55 6.96 5.08
C ILE A 36 4.21 5.73 4.41
N VAL A 37 4.48 4.68 5.18
CA VAL A 37 5.09 3.44 4.66
C VAL A 37 4.15 2.72 3.69
N LEU A 38 2.85 2.67 3.98
CA LEU A 38 1.87 2.05 3.09
C LEU A 38 1.70 2.85 1.79
N GLY A 39 1.66 4.19 1.87
CA GLY A 39 1.54 5.04 0.69
C GLY A 39 2.74 4.95 -0.26
N THR A 40 3.96 4.85 0.27
CA THR A 40 5.18 4.73 -0.55
C THR A 40 5.32 3.38 -1.25
N ARG A 41 4.85 2.29 -0.62
CA ARG A 41 4.90 0.93 -1.21
C ARG A 41 4.04 0.77 -2.45
N GLN A 42 2.94 1.53 -2.56
CA GLN A 42 2.03 1.39 -3.70
C GLN A 42 2.68 1.82 -5.02
N ASN A 43 3.46 2.90 -5.01
CA ASN A 43 4.12 3.41 -6.22
C ASN A 43 5.24 2.47 -6.71
N VAL A 44 5.98 1.85 -5.78
CA VAL A 44 7.06 0.91 -6.11
C VAL A 44 6.51 -0.37 -6.75
N ARG A 45 5.37 -0.87 -6.26
CA ARG A 45 4.72 -2.08 -6.82
C ARG A 45 4.33 -1.89 -8.29
N ILE A 46 3.70 -0.76 -8.61
CA ILE A 46 3.25 -0.48 -9.98
C ILE A 46 4.44 -0.41 -10.94
N ALA A 47 5.54 0.26 -10.55
CA ALA A 47 6.74 0.35 -11.37
C ALA A 47 7.35 -1.04 -11.61
N HIS A 48 7.46 -1.85 -10.56
CA HIS A 48 7.99 -3.21 -10.66
C HIS A 48 7.14 -4.13 -11.55
N GLU A 49 5.81 -4.09 -11.39
CA GLU A 49 4.88 -4.88 -12.21
C GLU A 49 4.95 -4.47 -13.70
N GLN A 50 5.10 -3.18 -14.00
CA GLN A 50 5.30 -2.71 -15.38
C GLN A 50 6.61 -3.19 -15.98
N GLU A 51 7.69 -3.18 -15.21
CA GLU A 51 9.00 -3.68 -15.67
C GLU A 51 8.97 -5.20 -15.92
N MET A 52 8.35 -5.96 -15.01
CA MET A 52 8.15 -7.40 -15.17
C MET A 52 7.32 -7.72 -16.41
N SER A 53 6.17 -7.07 -16.58
CA SER A 53 5.29 -7.28 -17.75
C SER A 53 6.01 -6.99 -19.07
N ARG A 54 6.85 -5.94 -19.14
CA ARG A 54 7.66 -5.64 -20.33
C ARG A 54 8.68 -6.74 -20.65
N ARG A 55 9.29 -7.35 -19.63
CA ARG A 55 10.24 -8.46 -19.80
C ARG A 55 9.54 -9.73 -20.25
N GLU A 56 8.37 -10.02 -19.70
CA GLU A 56 7.54 -11.16 -20.09
C GLU A 56 7.08 -11.04 -21.54
N ILE A 57 6.59 -9.87 -21.95
CA ILE A 57 6.21 -9.61 -23.36
C ILE A 57 7.40 -9.85 -24.30
N ALA A 58 8.61 -9.39 -23.93
CA ALA A 58 9.81 -9.63 -24.73
C ALA A 58 10.17 -11.12 -24.81
N ALA A 59 10.00 -11.87 -23.71
CA ALA A 59 10.20 -13.31 -23.69
C ALA A 59 9.19 -14.04 -24.59
N TYR A 60 7.90 -13.70 -24.52
CA TYR A 60 6.87 -14.30 -25.37
C TYR A 60 7.07 -14.02 -26.86
N ILE A 61 7.58 -12.84 -27.22
CA ILE A 61 7.97 -12.53 -28.60
C ILE A 61 9.19 -13.36 -29.02
N ALA A 62 10.19 -13.50 -28.15
CA ALA A 62 11.39 -14.30 -28.43
C ALA A 62 11.08 -15.81 -28.55
N GLU A 63 10.14 -16.30 -27.75
CA GLU A 63 9.61 -17.67 -27.81
C GLU A 63 8.66 -17.91 -28.98
N GLY A 64 8.19 -16.83 -29.63
CA GLY A 64 7.25 -16.88 -30.76
C GLY A 64 5.81 -17.20 -30.36
N SER A 65 5.47 -17.18 -29.07
CA SER A 65 4.11 -17.38 -28.56
C SER A 65 3.24 -16.12 -28.66
N MET A 66 3.85 -14.98 -28.98
CA MET A 66 3.20 -13.68 -29.19
C MET A 66 3.80 -12.96 -30.40
N SER A 67 2.97 -12.32 -31.22
CA SER A 67 3.44 -11.47 -32.33
C SER A 67 3.98 -10.13 -31.81
N PRO A 68 5.00 -9.53 -32.46
CA PRO A 68 5.49 -8.19 -32.11
C PRO A 68 4.39 -7.13 -32.13
N GLU A 69 3.46 -7.22 -33.07
CA GLU A 69 2.34 -6.28 -33.22
C GLU A 69 1.37 -6.37 -32.04
N ASP A 70 1.10 -7.59 -31.54
CA ASP A 70 0.30 -7.80 -30.34
C ASP A 70 1.02 -7.32 -29.08
N GLY A 71 2.35 -7.51 -29.01
CA GLY A 71 3.19 -6.95 -27.95
C GLY A 71 3.13 -5.43 -27.89
N GLU A 72 3.21 -4.74 -29.03
CA GLU A 72 3.05 -3.28 -29.11
C GLU A 72 1.68 -2.83 -28.59
N ARG A 73 0.61 -3.56 -28.93
CA ARG A 73 -0.74 -3.26 -28.46
C ARG A 73 -0.86 -3.42 -26.95
N LEU A 74 -0.30 -4.49 -26.37
CA LEU A 74 -0.29 -4.72 -24.93
C LEU A 74 0.48 -3.63 -24.17
N LEU A 75 1.64 -3.22 -24.68
CA LEU A 75 2.44 -2.14 -24.10
C LEU A 75 1.73 -0.78 -24.12
N ASN A 76 0.79 -0.58 -25.04
CA ASN A 76 0.04 0.66 -25.21
C ASN A 76 -1.36 0.66 -24.56
N ALA A 77 -1.92 -0.50 -24.21
CA ALA A 77 -3.28 -0.63 -23.67
C ALA A 77 -3.54 0.21 -22.40
N GLY A 78 -2.54 0.34 -21.51
CA GLY A 78 -2.66 1.13 -20.27
C GLY A 78 -2.63 2.65 -20.44
N LYS A 79 -2.19 3.16 -21.61
CA LYS A 79 -2.13 4.61 -21.89
C LYS A 79 -3.50 5.20 -22.25
N SER A 80 -4.38 4.38 -22.83
CA SER A 80 -5.68 4.82 -23.35
C SER A 80 -6.79 4.88 -22.28
N ALA A 81 -6.60 4.23 -21.13
CA ALA A 81 -7.60 4.20 -20.05
C ALA A 81 -7.71 5.52 -19.25
N LYS A 82 -6.75 6.45 -19.41
CA LYS A 82 -6.73 7.74 -18.71
C LYS A 82 -7.41 8.85 -19.51
N LYS A 83 -8.59 8.55 -20.06
CA LYS A 83 -9.47 9.49 -20.76
C LYS A 83 -10.80 9.56 -20.01
N CYS A 84 -10.78 10.18 -18.83
CA CYS A 84 -11.96 10.60 -18.09
C CYS A 84 -11.86 12.10 -17.88
#